data_AF-A0AAQ3N647-F1
#
_entry.id   AF-A0AAQ3N647-F1
#
_cell.length_a   1.000
_cell.length_b   1.000
_cell.length_c   1.000
_cell.angle_alpha   90.00
_cell.angle_beta   90.00
_cell.angle_gamma   90.00
#
_symmetry.space_group_name_H-M   'P 1'
#
loop_
_entity.id
_entity.type
_entity.pdbx_description
1 polymer ?
#
loop_
_entity_poly.entity_id
_entity_poly.type
_entity_poly.pdbx_seq_one_letter_code
_entity_poly.pdbx_strand_id
1 'polypeptide(L)'
;EGLFKSPVLCVCIDKKTVIRVKRLQWNFRGNQTIFVDGLLVDLLWDVHDWFFTPSSSSSSSGYAVFMFRTRSGMDSRLWLEEKNAQKDKDRVEFSLLIYACKTT
;
A
#
# COMPACT_ATOMS: atom_id res chain seq x y z
N GLU A 1 -18.48 -27.28 -7.30
CA GLU A 1 -17.18 -27.26 -6.59
C GLU A 1 -16.94 -25.85 -6.01
N GLY A 2 -17.14 -25.70 -4.71
CA GLY A 2 -16.93 -24.44 -4.00
C GLY A 2 -15.45 -24.23 -3.72
N LEU A 3 -14.70 -23.71 -4.68
CA LEU A 3 -13.31 -23.31 -4.46
C LEU A 3 -13.33 -22.07 -3.56
N PHE A 4 -12.95 -22.20 -2.28
CA PHE A 4 -12.82 -21.09 -1.34
C PHE A 4 -12.10 -19.92 -2.03
N LYS A 5 -12.82 -18.84 -2.33
CA LYS A 5 -12.24 -17.67 -2.99
C LYS A 5 -11.20 -17.09 -2.05
N SER A 6 -9.92 -17.25 -2.39
CA SER A 6 -8.83 -16.65 -1.60
C SER A 6 -9.02 -15.13 -1.55
N PRO A 7 -8.80 -14.49 -0.39
CA PRO A 7 -8.87 -13.03 -0.29
C PRO A 7 -7.94 -12.36 -1.31
N VAL A 8 -8.40 -11.22 -1.83
CA VAL A 8 -7.69 -10.38 -2.80
C VAL A 8 -7.73 -8.95 -2.28
N LEU A 9 -6.60 -8.25 -2.36
CA LEU A 9 -6.56 -6.79 -2.16
C LEU A 9 -6.67 -6.13 -3.53
N CYS A 10 -7.64 -5.23 -3.68
CA CYS A 10 -7.81 -4.40 -4.86
C CYS A 10 -7.69 -2.95 -4.45
N VAL A 11 -6.90 -2.18 -5.20
CA VAL A 11 -6.81 -0.72 -5.05
C VAL A 11 -7.32 -0.11 -6.34
N CYS A 12 -8.27 0.81 -6.21
CA CYS A 12 -8.91 1.46 -7.34
C CYS A 12 -8.72 2.97 -7.27
N ILE A 13 -8.36 3.57 -8.40
CA ILE A 13 -8.28 5.02 -8.58
C ILE A 13 -9.24 5.36 -9.71
N ASP A 14 -10.12 6.33 -9.50
CA ASP A 14 -11.18 6.70 -10.46
C ASP A 14 -11.98 5.49 -10.98
N LYS A 15 -12.33 4.59 -10.06
CA LYS A 15 -13.06 3.34 -10.32
C LYS A 15 -12.31 2.32 -11.18
N LYS A 16 -11.05 2.55 -11.53
CA LYS A 16 -10.17 1.61 -12.26
C LYS A 16 -9.24 0.91 -11.28
N THR A 17 -9.17 -0.41 -11.36
CA THR A 17 -8.25 -1.20 -10.54
C THR A 17 -6.81 -0.99 -11.01
N VAL A 18 -5.97 -0.43 -10.14
CA VAL A 18 -4.54 -0.20 -10.42
C VAL A 18 -3.65 -1.26 -9.80
N ILE A 19 -4.09 -1.87 -8.69
CA ILE A 19 -3.38 -2.96 -8.01
C ILE A 19 -4.37 -4.07 -7.69
N ARG A 20 -3.94 -5.32 -7.93
CA ARG A 20 -4.69 -6.51 -7.56
C ARG A 20 -3.76 -7.60 -7.02
N VAL A 21 -3.72 -7.75 -5.70
CA VAL A 21 -2.89 -8.75 -5.02
C VAL A 21 -3.70 -10.02 -4.80
N LYS A 22 -3.37 -11.07 -5.55
CA LYS A 22 -3.95 -12.40 -5.37
C LYS A 22 -3.26 -13.14 -4.22
N ARG A 23 -3.90 -14.21 -3.71
CA ARG A 23 -3.35 -15.04 -2.64
C ARG A 23 -2.92 -14.17 -1.45
N LEU A 24 -3.79 -13.25 -1.03
CA LEU A 24 -3.44 -12.19 -0.07
C LEU A 24 -2.95 -12.72 1.28
N GLN A 25 -3.36 -13.91 1.68
CA GLN A 25 -2.83 -14.60 2.87
C GLN A 25 -1.35 -14.99 2.78
N TRP A 26 -0.75 -14.97 1.59
CA TRP A 26 0.69 -15.15 1.38
C TRP A 26 1.38 -13.82 1.06
N ASN A 27 0.64 -12.89 0.45
CA ASN A 27 1.10 -11.55 0.05
C ASN A 27 0.55 -10.45 0.95
N PHE A 28 0.38 -10.73 2.25
CA PHE A 28 -0.30 -9.82 3.20
C PHE A 28 0.53 -8.57 3.52
N ARG A 29 1.83 -8.59 3.22
CA ARG A 29 2.72 -7.43 3.25
C ARG A 29 3.37 -7.28 1.88
N GLY A 30 3.43 -6.06 1.37
CA GLY A 30 4.08 -5.81 0.10
C GLY A 30 3.97 -4.35 -0.34
N ASN A 31 4.51 -4.08 -1.52
CA ASN A 31 4.48 -2.76 -2.11
C ASN A 31 4.43 -2.84 -3.64
N GLN A 32 3.90 -1.79 -4.27
CA GLN A 32 3.87 -1.62 -5.71
C GLN A 32 3.85 -0.14 -6.05
N THR A 33 4.67 0.28 -7.01
CA THR A 33 4.65 1.65 -7.53
C THR A 33 3.61 1.76 -8.64
N ILE A 34 2.79 2.81 -8.57
CA ILE A 34 1.77 3.15 -9.57
C ILE A 34 2.03 4.55 -10.13
N PHE A 35 1.42 4.84 -11.28
CA PHE A 35 1.47 6.15 -11.90
C PHE A 35 0.09 6.82 -11.81
N VAL A 36 0.04 7.99 -11.17
CA VAL A 36 -1.18 8.75 -10.93
C VAL A 36 -0.93 10.17 -11.41
N ASP A 37 -1.67 10.62 -12.42
CA ASP A 37 -1.59 11.99 -12.97
C ASP A 37 -0.17 12.52 -13.24
N GLY A 38 0.72 11.70 -13.77
CA GLY A 38 2.11 12.12 -14.04
C GLY A 38 3.11 11.80 -12.92
N LEU A 39 2.64 11.35 -11.75
CA LEU A 39 3.43 11.13 -10.55
C LEU A 39 3.62 9.64 -10.26
N LEU A 40 4.83 9.26 -9.87
CA LEU A 40 5.12 7.94 -9.32
C LEU A 40 4.74 7.91 -7.84
N VAL A 41 3.88 6.97 -7.46
CA VAL A 41 3.44 6.79 -6.08
C VAL A 41 3.72 5.35 -5.65
N ASP A 42 4.52 5.17 -4.61
CA ASP A 42 4.67 3.89 -3.94
C ASP A 42 3.41 3.63 -3.10
N LEU A 43 2.71 2.52 -3.36
CA LEU A 43 1.71 1.98 -2.45
C LEU A 43 2.33 0.81 -1.67
N LEU A 44 2.32 0.91 -0.35
CA LEU A 44 2.68 -0.15 0.57
C LEU A 44 1.43 -0.64 1.30
N TRP A 45 1.38 -1.93 1.62
CA TRP A 45 0.30 -2.52 2.41
C TRP A 45 0.84 -3.48 3.46
N ASP A 46 0.20 -3.46 4.63
CA ASP A 46 0.27 -4.50 5.65
C ASP A 46 -1.15 -4.81 6.12
N VAL A 47 -1.62 -6.02 5.81
CA VAL A 47 -2.95 -6.51 6.19
C VAL A 47 -2.86 -7.73 7.09
N HIS A 48 -1.70 -8.00 7.69
CA HIS A 48 -1.47 -9.17 8.53
C HIS A 48 -2.46 -9.22 9.71
N ASP A 49 -2.51 -8.15 10.49
CA ASP A 49 -3.31 -8.11 11.71
C ASP A 49 -4.81 -8.16 11.40
N TRP A 50 -5.23 -7.78 10.20
CA TRP A 50 -6.61 -7.93 9.73
C TRP A 50 -7.04 -9.41 9.60
N PHE A 51 -6.12 -10.28 9.16
CA PHE A 51 -6.40 -11.71 8.92
C PHE A 51 -6.09 -12.60 10.11
N PHE A 52 -5.02 -12.32 10.85
CA PHE A 52 -4.45 -13.23 11.83
C PHE A 52 -4.70 -12.83 13.28
N THR A 53 -5.25 -11.64 13.54
CA THR A 53 -5.68 -11.26 14.90
C THR A 53 -7.01 -11.93 15.23
N PRO A 54 -7.09 -12.75 16.32
CA PRO A 54 -8.32 -13.42 16.70
C PRO A 54 -9.39 -12.42 17.16
N SER A 55 -10.63 -12.61 16.74
CA SER A 55 -11.76 -11.78 17.21
C SER A 55 -12.15 -12.03 18.67
N SER A 56 -11.53 -13.00 19.34
CA SER A 56 -11.77 -13.33 20.75
C SER A 56 -10.86 -12.59 21.73
N SER A 57 -9.85 -11.86 21.27
CA SER A 57 -9.08 -10.97 22.14
C SER A 57 -9.89 -9.70 22.38
N SER A 58 -10.46 -9.58 23.58
CA SER A 58 -11.26 -8.44 24.06
C SER A 58 -10.56 -7.08 24.01
N SER A 59 -9.28 -7.03 23.62
CA SER A 59 -8.42 -5.86 23.71
C SER A 59 -7.86 -5.37 22.37
N SER A 60 -8.08 -6.08 21.24
CA SER A 60 -7.60 -5.62 19.94
C SER A 60 -8.46 -6.11 18.76
N SER A 61 -9.06 -5.15 18.05
CA SER A 61 -9.60 -5.36 16.71
C SER A 61 -8.43 -5.45 15.71
N GLY A 62 -8.48 -6.41 14.78
CA GLY A 62 -7.49 -6.52 13.71
C GLY A 62 -7.50 -5.30 12.80
N TYR A 63 -6.36 -4.96 12.22
CA TYR A 63 -6.20 -3.76 11.40
C TYR A 63 -5.38 -3.98 10.14
N ALA A 64 -5.55 -3.05 9.20
CA ALA A 64 -4.85 -2.99 7.95
C ALA A 64 -4.28 -1.58 7.77
N VAL A 65 -3.06 -1.51 7.26
CA VAL A 65 -2.34 -0.25 7.04
C VAL A 65 -1.95 -0.16 5.58
N PHE A 66 -2.20 1.00 4.99
CA PHE A 66 -1.81 1.34 3.63
C PHE A 66 -1.05 2.65 3.64
N MET A 67 0.04 2.74 2.89
CA MET A 67 0.81 3.97 2.74
C MET A 67 0.97 4.31 1.27
N PHE A 68 0.58 5.53 0.91
CA PHE A 68 0.86 6.13 -0.38
C PHE A 68 1.96 7.15 -0.20
N ARG A 69 3.05 7.03 -0.95
CA ARG A 69 4.17 7.97 -0.90
C ARG A 69 4.57 8.36 -2.31
N THR A 70 4.54 9.66 -2.60
CA THR A 70 5.07 10.16 -3.88
C THR A 70 6.58 9.97 -3.94
N ARG A 71 7.11 9.57 -5.10
CA ARG A 71 8.54 9.57 -5.36
C ARG A 71 8.94 10.84 -6.09
N SER A 72 10.10 11.40 -5.75
CA SER A 72 10.75 12.30 -6.68
C SER A 72 11.29 11.47 -7.87
N GLY A 73 11.40 12.09 -9.05
CA GLY A 73 11.89 11.44 -10.26
C GLY A 73 13.35 10.97 -10.13
N MET A 74 14.07 11.55 -9.16
CA MET A 74 15.44 11.19 -8.81
C MET A 74 15.51 9.95 -7.90
N ASP A 75 14.45 9.67 -7.13
CA ASP A 75 14.38 8.53 -6.20
C ASP A 75 14.00 7.21 -6.87
N SER A 76 13.83 7.16 -8.19
CA SER A 76 13.46 5.94 -8.93
C SER A 76 14.51 4.82 -8.83
N ARG A 77 15.70 5.10 -8.26
CA ARG A 77 16.75 4.13 -7.99
C ARG A 77 17.10 4.13 -6.50
N LEU A 78 16.46 3.23 -5.73
CA LEU A 78 16.72 3.01 -4.29
C LEU A 78 18.17 2.58 -3.94
N TRP A 79 19.06 2.52 -4.94
CA TRP A 79 20.48 2.17 -4.79
C TRP A 79 21.43 3.25 -5.32
N LEU A 80 20.90 4.42 -5.70
CA LEU A 80 21.68 5.56 -6.18
C LEU A 80 21.34 6.81 -5.34
N GLU A 81 21.37 6.66 -4.02
CA GLU A 81 21.66 7.80 -3.16
C GLU A 81 23.14 8.12 -3.26
N GLU A 82 23.51 8.88 -4.28
CA GLU A 82 24.57 9.88 -4.12
C GLU A 82 24.54 10.88 -5.26
N LYS A 83 24.49 12.16 -4.89
CA LYS A 83 24.78 13.35 -5.71
C LYS A 83 23.72 13.72 -6.76
N ASN A 84 22.70 14.45 -6.31
CA ASN A 84 22.46 15.82 -6.79
C ASN A 84 21.29 16.45 -6.03
N ALA A 85 21.58 16.98 -4.84
CA ALA A 85 20.68 17.88 -4.15
C ALA A 85 20.62 19.23 -4.89
N GLN A 86 19.94 19.29 -6.04
CA GLN A 86 19.53 20.56 -6.64
C GLN A 86 18.44 20.30 -7.69
N LYS A 87 17.32 21.03 -7.59
CA LYS A 87 16.09 21.00 -8.40
C LYS A 87 15.07 20.02 -7.82
N ASP A 88 14.11 20.45 -7.01
CA ASP A 88 13.00 21.30 -7.46
C ASP A 88 12.23 21.82 -6.23
N LYS A 89 12.24 23.14 -5.98
CA LYS A 89 11.60 23.75 -4.79
C LYS A 89 10.06 23.77 -4.87
N ASP A 90 9.49 23.43 -6.02
CA ASP A 90 8.04 23.43 -6.28
C ASP A 90 7.41 22.02 -6.27
N ARG A 91 8.19 20.99 -5.94
CA ARG A 91 7.71 19.61 -6.02
C ARG A 91 6.93 19.23 -4.78
N VAL A 92 5.63 19.00 -4.94
CA VAL A 92 4.74 18.55 -3.86
C VAL A 92 5.05 17.08 -3.54
N GLU A 93 5.74 16.87 -2.43
CA GLU A 93 5.93 15.55 -1.85
C GLU A 93 4.91 15.33 -0.73
N PHE A 94 4.27 14.17 -0.73
CA PHE A 94 3.39 13.76 0.36
C PHE A 94 3.54 12.29 0.70
N SER A 95 3.21 11.98 1.95
CA SER A 95 2.93 10.63 2.41
C SER A 95 1.54 10.62 3.03
N LEU A 96 0.70 9.69 2.59
CA LEU A 96 -0.62 9.44 3.13
C LEU A 96 -0.65 8.05 3.76
N LEU A 97 -0.93 7.99 5.05
CA LEU A 97 -1.15 6.75 5.78
C LEU A 97 -2.64 6.55 5.99
N ILE A 98 -3.15 5.38 5.62
CA ILE A 98 -4.54 4.98 5.83
C ILE A 98 -4.54 3.78 6.76
N TYR A 99 -5.33 3.90 7.83
CA TYR A 99 -5.58 2.84 8.78
C TYR A 99 -7.03 2.36 8.64
N ALA A 100 -7.22 1.06 8.57
CA ALA A 100 -8.54 0.44 8.62
C ALA A 100 -8.57 -0.52 9.81
N CYS A 101 -9.65 -0.46 10.61
CA CYS A 101 -9.93 -1.40 11.68
C CYS A 101 -11.11 -2.32 11.30
N LYS A 102 -11.05 -3.56 11.78
CA LYS A 102 -12.08 -4.56 11.56
C LYS A 102 -13.07 -4.54 12.72
N THR A 103 -14.21 -3.89 12.57
CA THR A 103 -15.29 -3.97 13.56
C THR A 103 -15.84 -5.41 13.60
N THR A 104 -15.79 -6.04 14.77
CA THR A 104 -16.48 -7.30 15.09
C THR A 104 -17.98 -7.11 15.18
#